data_AF-A0AAD8PNP1-F1
#
_entry.id   AF-A0AAD8PNP1-F1
#
_cell.length_a   1.000
_cell.length_b   1.000
_cell.length_c   1.000
_cell.angle_alpha   90.00
_cell.angle_beta   90.00
_cell.angle_gamma   90.00
#
_symmetry.space_group_name_H-M   'P 1'
#
loop_
_entity.id
_entity.type
_entity.pdbx_description
1 polymer ?
#
loop_
_entity_poly.entity_id
_entity_poly.type
_entity_poly.pdbx_seq_one_letter_code
_entity_poly.pdbx_strand_id
1 'polypeptide(L)'
;MIGIHLASAFGLYQIVECLLASGTCYLESQTEGDWTALHWAARRGHEKVVSTILQSTRSNGGISKALTGMTTKLDEWTPLHLAAKEGHLPVVEILSEDRSVNINAVDAQGRTPLFLACRDTHVLVVRFLLRKGANPNLQDVYGMTALHCATKTGDLELSGWTPLHLAAQDSNEGAFKVLLRHGANPELEDIHGLTPHDYRIRSTGKPGV
;
A
#
# COMPACT_ATOMS: atom_id res chain seq x y z
N MET A 1 29.63 1.41 -4.91
CA MET A 1 28.45 0.52 -4.74
C MET A 1 27.14 1.32 -4.79
N ILE A 2 26.98 2.21 -5.78
CA ILE A 2 25.84 3.16 -5.93
C ILE A 2 25.18 3.05 -7.31
N GLY A 3 25.86 2.46 -8.30
CA GLY A 3 25.43 2.44 -9.70
C GLY A 3 24.06 1.77 -9.91
N ILE A 4 23.81 0.62 -9.27
CA ILE A 4 22.53 -0.08 -9.42
C ILE A 4 21.38 0.66 -8.74
N HIS A 5 21.60 1.33 -7.60
CA HIS A 5 20.58 2.14 -6.93
C HIS A 5 20.18 3.34 -7.78
N LEU A 6 21.15 4.08 -8.34
CA LEU A 6 20.86 5.22 -9.23
C LEU A 6 20.16 4.74 -10.51
N ALA A 7 20.68 3.70 -11.16
CA ALA A 7 20.04 3.14 -12.33
C ALA A 7 18.59 2.71 -12.05
N SER A 8 18.34 2.13 -10.87
CA SER A 8 17.01 1.73 -10.43
C SER A 8 16.12 2.92 -10.09
N ALA A 9 16.65 3.99 -9.50
CA ALA A 9 15.90 5.22 -9.19
C ALA A 9 15.48 5.98 -10.45
N PHE A 10 16.29 5.93 -11.51
CA PHE A 10 16.03 6.58 -12.79
C PHE A 10 15.35 5.66 -13.83
N GLY A 11 15.13 4.39 -13.52
CA GLY A 11 14.46 3.46 -14.44
C GLY A 11 15.33 3.04 -15.63
N LEU A 12 16.66 3.13 -15.51
CA LEU A 12 17.63 2.84 -16.57
C LEU A 12 17.78 1.32 -16.77
N TYR A 13 16.73 0.71 -17.34
CA TYR A 13 16.61 -0.73 -17.53
C TYR A 13 17.85 -1.38 -18.14
N GLN A 14 18.39 -0.87 -19.26
CA GLN A 14 19.55 -1.50 -19.91
C GLN A 14 20.80 -1.47 -19.01
N ILE A 15 20.97 -0.42 -18.21
CA ILE A 15 22.09 -0.32 -17.28
C ILE A 15 21.90 -1.29 -16.13
N VAL A 16 20.67 -1.42 -15.60
CA VAL A 16 20.35 -2.42 -14.57
C VAL A 16 20.62 -3.83 -15.08
N GLU A 17 20.17 -4.16 -16.29
CA GLU A 17 20.39 -5.46 -16.92
C GLU A 17 21.88 -5.77 -17.10
N CYS A 18 22.66 -4.82 -17.64
CA CYS A 18 24.10 -4.96 -17.77
C CYS A 18 24.81 -5.17 -16.42
N LEU A 19 24.41 -4.44 -15.39
CA LEU A 19 24.98 -4.55 -14.04
C LEU A 19 24.66 -5.91 -13.39
N LEU A 20 23.45 -6.44 -13.64
CA LEU A 20 23.05 -7.76 -13.16
C LEU A 20 23.79 -8.88 -13.89
N ALA A 21 23.94 -8.75 -15.21
CA ALA A 21 24.65 -9.71 -16.04
C ALA A 21 26.16 -9.77 -15.73
N SER A 22 26.77 -8.66 -15.29
CA SER A 22 28.19 -8.63 -14.95
C SER A 22 28.54 -9.36 -13.64
N GLY A 23 27.56 -9.78 -12.84
CA GLY A 23 27.78 -10.53 -11.58
C GLY A 23 28.50 -9.74 -10.47
N THR A 24 28.85 -8.48 -10.73
CA THR A 24 29.58 -7.59 -9.82
C THR A 24 28.67 -6.80 -8.88
N CYS A 25 27.35 -6.86 -9.04
CA CYS A 25 26.40 -6.09 -8.24
C CYS A 25 25.85 -6.88 -7.06
N TYR A 26 26.05 -6.36 -5.85
CA TYR A 26 25.38 -6.87 -4.66
C TYR A 26 23.97 -6.27 -4.59
N LEU A 27 22.96 -7.02 -5.02
CA LEU A 27 21.54 -6.61 -5.06
C LEU A 27 21.00 -6.15 -3.69
N GLU A 28 21.57 -6.71 -2.63
CA GLU A 28 21.22 -6.38 -1.25
C GLU A 28 22.06 -5.25 -0.68
N SER A 29 22.90 -4.60 -1.49
CA SER A 29 23.66 -3.45 -1.01
C SER A 29 22.70 -2.35 -0.59
N GLN A 30 22.96 -1.80 0.58
CA GLN A 30 22.14 -0.80 1.24
C GLN A 30 22.84 0.56 1.11
N THR A 31 22.09 1.60 0.76
CA THR A 31 22.58 2.98 0.87
C THR A 31 22.61 3.42 2.35
N GLU A 32 23.06 4.64 2.64
CA GLU A 32 23.10 5.19 4.02
C GLU A 32 21.75 5.19 4.77
N GLY A 33 20.63 4.95 4.06
CA GLY A 33 19.28 4.80 4.60
C GLY A 33 18.71 3.38 4.53
N ASP A 34 19.55 2.36 4.33
CA ASP A 34 19.17 0.94 4.16
C ASP A 34 18.33 0.62 2.92
N TRP A 35 18.28 1.55 1.94
CA TRP A 35 17.50 1.33 0.73
C TRP A 35 18.27 0.43 -0.25
N THR A 36 17.61 -0.63 -0.68
CA THR A 36 18.08 -1.47 -1.79
C THR A 36 17.67 -0.87 -3.14
N ALA A 37 18.24 -1.37 -4.22
CA ALA A 37 17.83 -1.01 -5.58
C ALA A 37 16.31 -1.19 -5.81
N LEU A 38 15.72 -2.23 -5.20
CA LEU A 38 14.29 -2.53 -5.29
C LEU A 38 13.42 -1.45 -4.60
N HIS A 39 13.87 -0.88 -3.48
CA HIS A 39 13.15 0.23 -2.83
C HIS A 39 13.04 1.45 -3.75
N TRP A 40 14.15 1.83 -4.41
CA TRP A 40 14.17 2.95 -5.36
C TRP A 40 13.29 2.70 -6.58
N ALA A 41 13.38 1.51 -7.18
CA ALA A 41 12.57 1.13 -8.32
C ALA A 41 11.07 1.12 -7.97
N ALA A 42 10.72 0.58 -6.80
CA ALA A 42 9.35 0.48 -6.35
C ALA A 42 8.72 1.85 -6.03
N ARG A 43 9.46 2.72 -5.34
CA ARG A 43 9.03 4.11 -5.06
C ARG A 43 8.77 4.92 -6.33
N ARG A 44 9.52 4.64 -7.40
CA ARG A 44 9.45 5.41 -8.65
C ARG A 44 8.55 4.76 -9.71
N GLY A 45 8.01 3.57 -9.44
CA GLY A 45 7.09 2.89 -10.35
C GLY A 45 7.77 2.20 -11.54
N HIS A 46 9.07 1.91 -11.46
CA HIS A 46 9.84 1.35 -12.58
C HIS A 46 9.64 -0.16 -12.73
N GLU A 47 8.46 -0.55 -13.24
CA GLU A 47 8.02 -1.94 -13.42
C GLU A 47 9.06 -2.86 -14.07
N LYS A 48 9.68 -2.44 -15.18
CA LYS A 48 10.66 -3.27 -15.89
C LYS A 48 11.89 -3.54 -15.04
N VAL A 49 12.35 -2.53 -14.31
CA VAL A 49 13.48 -2.65 -13.37
C VAL A 49 13.12 -3.58 -12.23
N VAL A 50 11.93 -3.42 -11.63
CA VAL A 50 11.42 -4.29 -10.56
C VAL A 50 11.39 -5.75 -11.03
N SER A 51 10.79 -6.02 -12.19
CA SER A 51 10.70 -7.37 -12.76
C SER A 51 12.07 -8.01 -12.99
N THR A 52 13.00 -7.24 -13.54
CA THR A 52 14.36 -7.73 -13.85
C THR A 52 15.13 -8.05 -12.56
N ILE A 53 15.04 -7.16 -11.56
CA ILE A 53 15.65 -7.39 -10.24
C ILE A 53 15.08 -8.66 -9.60
N LEU A 54 13.76 -8.85 -9.62
CA LEU A 54 13.11 -10.03 -9.03
C LEU A 54 13.43 -11.34 -9.77
N GLN A 55 13.54 -11.31 -11.11
CA GLN A 55 13.96 -12.49 -11.88
C GLN A 55 15.41 -12.88 -11.57
N SER A 56 16.28 -11.89 -11.42
CA SER A 56 17.69 -12.11 -11.06
C SER A 56 17.84 -12.64 -9.63
N THR A 57 17.08 -12.12 -8.65
CA THR A 57 17.12 -12.64 -7.27
C THR A 57 16.65 -14.09 -7.18
N ARG A 58 15.58 -14.46 -7.91
CA ARG A 58 15.06 -15.84 -7.97
C ARG A 58 16.09 -16.83 -8.51
N SER A 59 16.84 -16.43 -9.53
CA SER A 59 17.85 -17.27 -10.19
C SER A 59 19.06 -17.55 -9.29
N ASN A 60 19.35 -16.67 -8.33
CA ASN A 60 20.51 -16.76 -7.45
C ASN A 60 20.21 -17.44 -6.09
N GLY A 61 19.03 -18.05 -5.92
CA GLY A 61 18.71 -18.92 -4.77
C GLY A 61 18.60 -18.23 -3.41
N GLY A 62 18.78 -16.91 -3.33
CA GLY A 62 18.71 -16.12 -2.10
C GLY A 62 17.33 -15.49 -1.93
N ILE A 63 16.62 -15.89 -0.88
CA ILE A 63 15.44 -15.18 -0.38
C ILE A 63 15.92 -13.81 0.10
N SER A 64 15.80 -12.80 -0.76
CA SER A 64 16.56 -11.58 -0.55
C SER A 64 15.96 -10.76 0.60
N LYS A 65 16.85 -10.27 1.47
CA LYS A 65 16.57 -9.13 2.35
C LYS A 65 16.08 -7.90 1.57
N ALA A 66 16.15 -7.88 0.24
CA ALA A 66 15.61 -6.78 -0.56
C ALA A 66 14.08 -6.79 -0.68
N LEU A 67 13.42 -7.94 -0.59
CA LEU A 67 11.95 -8.10 -0.66
C LEU A 67 11.27 -7.87 0.70
N THR A 68 11.92 -8.34 1.76
CA THR A 68 11.42 -8.32 3.15
C THR A 68 12.18 -7.35 4.06
N GLY A 69 13.26 -6.75 3.56
CA GLY A 69 14.09 -5.84 4.33
C GLY A 69 13.31 -4.59 4.66
N MET A 70 13.11 -4.41 5.95
CA MET A 70 12.65 -3.18 6.55
C MET A 70 13.84 -2.23 6.63
N THR A 71 13.69 -0.99 6.20
CA THR A 71 14.74 0.03 6.34
C THR A 71 14.85 0.43 7.81
N THR A 72 15.93 0.07 8.51
CA THR A 72 15.98 0.21 9.98
C THR A 72 16.01 1.65 10.46
N LYS A 73 16.32 2.60 9.55
CA LYS A 73 16.67 3.97 9.92
C LYS A 73 15.59 5.03 9.67
N LEU A 74 14.59 4.74 8.84
CA LEU A 74 13.71 5.79 8.32
C LEU A 74 12.20 5.51 8.32
N ASP A 75 11.75 4.29 8.63
CA ASP A 75 10.35 3.94 8.92
C ASP A 75 10.10 2.42 8.78
N GLU A 76 11.12 1.55 8.63
CA GLU A 76 10.92 0.11 8.38
C GLU A 76 10.10 -0.21 7.11
N TRP A 77 10.16 0.68 6.11
CA TRP A 77 9.43 0.50 4.86
C TRP A 77 9.98 -0.65 4.01
N THR A 78 9.06 -1.41 3.44
CA THR A 78 9.34 -2.40 2.40
C THR A 78 9.12 -1.79 1.02
N PRO A 79 9.60 -2.42 -0.07
CA PRO A 79 9.28 -1.96 -1.43
C PRO A 79 7.78 -1.88 -1.70
N LEU A 80 6.98 -2.75 -1.07
CA LEU A 80 5.53 -2.74 -1.19
C LEU A 80 4.89 -1.51 -0.50
N HIS A 81 5.41 -1.08 0.66
CA HIS A 81 4.98 0.17 1.30
C HIS A 81 5.19 1.38 0.37
N LEU A 82 6.38 1.46 -0.24
CA LEU A 82 6.73 2.54 -1.17
C LEU A 82 5.84 2.54 -2.42
N ALA A 83 5.67 1.38 -3.06
CA ALA A 83 4.83 1.28 -4.25
C ALA A 83 3.34 1.59 -3.94
N ALA A 84 2.86 1.17 -2.78
CA ALA A 84 1.49 1.41 -2.36
C ALA A 84 1.24 2.88 -2.01
N LYS A 85 2.17 3.52 -1.31
CA LYS A 85 2.15 4.94 -0.96
C LYS A 85 2.17 5.84 -2.21
N GLU A 86 2.93 5.49 -3.23
CA GLU A 86 3.06 6.29 -4.46
C GLU A 86 2.04 5.87 -5.54
N GLY A 87 1.18 4.89 -5.26
CA GLY A 87 0.08 4.51 -6.14
C GLY A 87 0.46 3.68 -7.37
N HIS A 88 1.65 3.08 -7.37
CA HIS A 88 2.19 2.34 -8.52
C HIS A 88 1.61 0.92 -8.61
N LEU A 89 0.36 0.81 -9.09
CA LEU A 89 -0.35 -0.47 -9.21
C LEU A 89 0.47 -1.58 -9.91
N PRO A 90 1.08 -1.38 -11.10
CA PRO A 90 1.82 -2.45 -11.77
C PRO A 90 2.96 -3.02 -10.91
N VAL A 91 3.65 -2.15 -10.17
CA VAL A 91 4.70 -2.57 -9.23
C VAL A 91 4.11 -3.33 -8.04
N VAL A 92 2.98 -2.87 -7.49
CA VAL A 92 2.27 -3.58 -6.40
C VAL A 92 1.84 -4.97 -6.86
N GLU A 93 1.38 -5.11 -8.10
CA GLU A 93 1.00 -6.39 -8.69
C GLU A 93 2.19 -7.35 -8.75
N ILE A 94 3.29 -6.90 -9.36
CA ILE A 94 4.52 -7.70 -9.52
C ILE A 94 5.11 -8.11 -8.17
N LEU A 95 5.18 -7.20 -7.21
CA LEU A 95 5.68 -7.51 -5.87
C LEU A 95 4.77 -8.51 -5.14
N SER A 96 3.45 -8.41 -5.32
CA SER A 96 2.47 -9.28 -4.65
C SER A 96 2.31 -10.67 -5.28
N GLU A 97 2.99 -10.95 -6.39
CA GLU A 97 3.07 -12.29 -6.97
C GLU A 97 4.04 -13.20 -6.22
N ASP A 98 5.02 -12.61 -5.54
CA ASP A 98 6.02 -13.36 -4.80
C ASP A 98 5.48 -13.82 -3.45
N ARG A 99 5.52 -15.13 -3.19
CA ARG A 99 4.99 -15.72 -1.94
C ARG A 99 5.76 -15.26 -0.69
N SER A 100 6.98 -14.75 -0.87
CA SER A 100 7.79 -14.22 0.23
C SER A 100 7.34 -12.85 0.72
N VAL A 101 6.49 -12.14 -0.04
CA VAL A 101 6.05 -10.79 0.31
C VAL A 101 4.89 -10.84 1.30
N ASN A 102 5.11 -10.25 2.47
CA ASN A 102 4.06 -10.04 3.45
C ASN A 102 3.22 -8.81 3.04
N ILE A 103 2.02 -9.05 2.53
CA ILE A 103 1.03 -8.01 2.16
C ILE A 103 0.62 -7.16 3.37
N ASN A 104 0.68 -7.74 4.56
CA ASN A 104 0.35 -7.12 5.85
C ASN A 104 1.61 -6.74 6.63
N ALA A 105 2.74 -6.53 5.95
CA ALA A 105 3.92 -5.97 6.60
C ALA A 105 3.53 -4.65 7.27
N VAL A 106 4.07 -4.42 8.47
CA VAL A 106 3.89 -3.17 9.19
C VAL A 106 5.20 -2.42 9.20
N ASP A 107 5.10 -1.11 9.14
CA ASP A 107 6.22 -0.21 9.29
C ASP A 107 6.47 0.15 10.76
N ALA A 108 7.45 1.02 11.04
CA ALA A 108 7.84 1.39 12.39
C ALA A 108 6.71 2.08 13.19
N GLN A 109 5.68 2.58 12.50
CA GLN A 109 4.48 3.17 13.08
C GLN A 109 3.28 2.23 13.02
N GLY A 110 3.47 0.94 12.71
CA GLY A 110 2.39 -0.04 12.61
C GLY A 110 1.54 0.11 11.35
N ARG A 111 1.93 0.97 10.38
CA ARG A 111 1.16 1.23 9.17
C ARG A 111 1.43 0.13 8.14
N THR A 112 0.40 -0.32 7.45
CA THR A 112 0.50 -1.31 6.38
C THR A 112 0.60 -0.66 5.00
N PRO A 113 0.97 -1.40 3.93
CA PRO A 113 0.90 -0.88 2.56
C PRO A 113 -0.53 -0.42 2.20
N LEU A 114 -1.54 -1.15 2.69
CA LEU A 114 -2.94 -0.76 2.52
C LEU A 114 -3.25 0.57 3.22
N PHE A 115 -2.72 0.78 4.43
CA PHE A 115 -2.86 2.04 5.16
C PHE A 115 -2.30 3.22 4.35
N LEU A 116 -1.09 3.09 3.81
CA LEU A 116 -0.46 4.14 3.01
C LEU A 116 -1.22 4.41 1.70
N ALA A 117 -1.69 3.36 1.01
CA ALA A 117 -2.50 3.50 -0.20
C ALA A 117 -3.84 4.19 0.07
N CYS A 118 -4.47 3.93 1.22
CA CYS A 118 -5.71 4.60 1.62
C CYS A 118 -5.47 6.08 1.97
N ARG A 119 -4.40 6.39 2.73
CA ARG A 119 -4.05 7.76 3.11
C ARG A 119 -3.81 8.65 1.89
N ASP A 120 -3.11 8.12 0.88
CA ASP A 120 -2.73 8.87 -0.32
C ASP A 120 -3.78 8.67 -1.46
N THR A 121 -4.95 8.08 -1.16
CA THR A 121 -6.14 7.94 -2.04
C THR A 121 -5.90 7.15 -3.33
N HIS A 122 -5.04 6.13 -3.27
CA HIS A 122 -4.75 5.26 -4.43
C HIS A 122 -5.75 4.11 -4.56
N VAL A 123 -6.98 4.44 -4.98
CA VAL A 123 -8.14 3.52 -5.04
C VAL A 123 -7.86 2.19 -5.76
N LEU A 124 -7.11 2.22 -6.87
CA LEU A 124 -6.79 1.00 -7.63
C LEU A 124 -5.87 0.06 -6.84
N VAL A 125 -4.87 0.63 -6.16
CA VAL A 125 -3.96 -0.12 -5.27
C VAL A 125 -4.73 -0.68 -4.08
N VAL A 126 -5.61 0.11 -3.46
CA VAL A 126 -6.46 -0.33 -2.34
C VAL A 126 -7.30 -1.54 -2.75
N ARG A 127 -7.99 -1.47 -3.90
CA ARG A 127 -8.79 -2.58 -4.43
C ARG A 127 -7.96 -3.83 -4.66
N PHE A 128 -6.75 -3.67 -5.21
CA PHE A 128 -5.86 -4.80 -5.47
C PHE A 128 -5.36 -5.45 -4.17
N LEU A 129 -4.88 -4.66 -3.21
CA LEU A 129 -4.38 -5.15 -1.92
C LEU A 129 -5.48 -5.90 -1.14
N LEU A 130 -6.72 -5.37 -1.12
CA LEU A 130 -7.86 -6.05 -0.51
C LEU A 130 -8.16 -7.40 -1.18
N ARG A 131 -8.11 -7.47 -2.51
CA ARG A 131 -8.28 -8.73 -3.25
C ARG A 131 -7.19 -9.75 -2.94
N LYS A 132 -5.98 -9.29 -2.62
CA LYS A 132 -4.84 -10.12 -2.21
C LYS A 132 -4.87 -10.53 -0.74
N GLY A 133 -5.89 -10.14 0.03
CA GLY A 133 -6.04 -10.50 1.43
C GLY A 133 -5.34 -9.56 2.40
N ALA A 134 -5.08 -8.31 2.01
CA ALA A 134 -4.67 -7.27 2.94
C ALA A 134 -5.73 -7.10 4.04
N ASN A 135 -5.29 -7.02 5.31
CA ASN A 135 -6.17 -6.86 6.45
C ASN A 135 -6.45 -5.37 6.70
N PRO A 136 -7.68 -4.88 6.44
CA PRO A 136 -8.04 -3.48 6.65
C PRO A 136 -8.14 -3.08 8.12
N ASN A 137 -8.14 -4.05 9.05
CA ASN A 137 -8.32 -3.82 10.49
C ASN A 137 -7.00 -3.65 11.24
N LEU A 138 -5.86 -3.78 10.57
CA LEU A 138 -4.57 -3.51 11.21
C LEU A 138 -4.49 -2.03 11.56
N GLN A 139 -4.09 -1.79 12.81
CA GLN A 139 -4.01 -0.47 13.40
C GLN A 139 -2.55 -0.02 13.47
N ASP A 140 -2.35 1.27 13.20
CA ASP A 140 -1.08 1.94 13.47
C ASP A 140 -0.91 2.18 14.98
N VAL A 141 0.23 2.75 15.37
CA VAL A 141 0.55 3.07 16.78
C VAL A 141 -0.43 4.05 17.45
N TYR A 142 -1.27 4.73 16.67
CA TYR A 142 -2.31 5.63 17.15
C TYR A 142 -3.70 4.97 17.19
N GLY A 143 -3.79 3.67 16.89
CA GLY A 143 -5.06 2.95 16.80
C GLY A 143 -5.83 3.20 15.50
N MET A 144 -5.25 3.92 14.53
CA MET A 144 -5.91 4.22 13.25
C MET A 144 -5.76 3.04 12.29
N THR A 145 -6.84 2.69 11.61
CA THR A 145 -6.82 1.70 10.52
C THR A 145 -6.64 2.35 9.16
N ALA A 146 -6.35 1.56 8.13
CA ALA A 146 -6.28 2.06 6.75
C ALA A 146 -7.54 2.83 6.32
N LEU A 147 -8.70 2.39 6.82
CA LEU A 147 -9.98 3.05 6.57
C LEU A 147 -10.08 4.44 7.23
N HIS A 148 -9.47 4.66 8.40
CA HIS A 148 -9.43 5.98 9.05
C HIS A 148 -8.65 7.02 8.23
N CYS A 149 -7.72 6.58 7.38
CA CYS A 149 -6.97 7.49 6.50
C CYS A 149 -7.63 7.72 5.15
N ALA A 150 -8.45 6.79 4.66
CA ALA A 150 -9.28 7.00 3.47
C ALA A 150 -10.28 8.15 3.63
N THR A 151 -10.49 8.61 4.87
CA THR A 151 -11.38 9.72 5.24
C THR A 151 -10.61 11.00 5.58
N LYS A 152 -9.31 11.11 5.30
CA LYS A 152 -8.52 12.32 5.63
C LYS A 152 -8.32 13.32 4.49
N THR A 153 -8.78 13.04 3.27
CA THR A 153 -8.68 14.02 2.18
C THR A 153 -9.87 14.97 2.18
N GLY A 154 -9.65 16.16 2.74
CA GLY A 154 -10.41 17.40 2.46
C GLY A 154 -11.60 17.68 3.39
N ASP A 155 -12.67 16.89 3.29
CA ASP A 155 -13.97 17.27 3.88
C ASP A 155 -14.40 16.45 5.10
N LEU A 156 -13.69 15.36 5.39
CA LEU A 156 -14.17 14.29 6.26
C LEU A 156 -13.58 14.32 7.69
N GLU A 157 -12.43 14.98 7.90
CA GLU A 157 -11.82 15.11 9.24
C GLU A 157 -12.69 15.90 10.22
N LEU A 158 -13.51 16.83 9.74
CA LEU A 158 -14.42 17.58 10.60
C LEU A 158 -15.68 16.80 10.94
N SER A 159 -15.95 15.68 10.27
CA SER A 159 -17.23 14.96 10.34
C SER A 159 -17.18 13.69 11.19
N GLY A 160 -16.01 13.09 11.45
CA GLY A 160 -15.93 11.79 12.16
C GLY A 160 -16.33 10.60 11.30
N TRP A 161 -16.40 10.78 9.97
CA TRP A 161 -16.87 9.74 9.07
C TRP A 161 -15.86 8.61 8.90
N THR A 162 -16.43 7.40 8.74
CA THR A 162 -15.74 6.17 8.38
C THR A 162 -16.00 5.84 6.90
N PRO A 163 -15.22 4.96 6.27
CA PRO A 163 -15.55 4.48 4.91
C PRO A 163 -16.90 3.78 4.82
N LEU A 164 -17.46 3.34 5.96
CA LEU A 164 -18.82 2.85 6.02
C LEU A 164 -19.85 4.00 5.92
N HIS A 165 -19.59 5.17 6.53
CA HIS A 165 -20.39 6.38 6.33
C HIS A 165 -20.38 6.84 4.87
N LEU A 166 -19.21 6.85 4.23
CA LEU A 166 -19.08 7.18 2.81
C LEU A 166 -19.83 6.19 1.91
N ALA A 167 -19.63 4.89 2.13
CA ALA A 167 -20.33 3.86 1.36
C ALA A 167 -21.86 3.94 1.56
N ALA A 168 -22.31 4.36 2.75
CA ALA A 168 -23.73 4.57 3.03
C ALA A 168 -24.29 5.84 2.37
N GLN A 169 -23.54 6.93 2.36
CA GLN A 169 -23.94 8.19 1.73
C GLN A 169 -24.04 8.06 0.20
N ASP A 170 -23.02 7.46 -0.42
CA ASP A 170 -22.96 7.24 -1.87
C ASP A 170 -23.91 6.13 -2.36
N SER A 171 -24.68 5.51 -1.46
CA SER A 171 -25.55 4.36 -1.75
C SER A 171 -24.79 3.20 -2.41
N ASN A 172 -23.48 3.07 -2.12
CA ASN A 172 -22.61 2.05 -2.68
C ASN A 172 -22.71 0.77 -1.86
N GLU A 173 -23.80 0.05 -2.07
CA GLU A 173 -24.16 -1.18 -1.35
C GLU A 173 -23.07 -2.27 -1.47
N GLY A 174 -22.35 -2.32 -2.59
CA GLY A 174 -21.24 -3.24 -2.80
C GLY A 174 -20.07 -2.95 -1.88
N ALA A 175 -19.64 -1.69 -1.80
CA ALA A 175 -18.59 -1.26 -0.89
C ALA A 175 -19.04 -1.43 0.58
N PHE A 176 -20.27 -1.04 0.91
CA PHE A 176 -20.83 -1.15 2.27
C PHE A 176 -20.81 -2.60 2.79
N LYS A 177 -21.25 -3.57 1.97
CA LYS A 177 -21.22 -4.99 2.32
C LYS A 177 -19.81 -5.55 2.46
N VAL A 178 -18.89 -5.14 1.59
CA VAL A 178 -17.48 -5.56 1.68
C VAL A 178 -16.88 -5.06 2.99
N LEU A 179 -17.13 -3.80 3.34
CA LEU A 179 -16.64 -3.20 4.58
C LEU A 179 -17.19 -3.92 5.82
N LEU A 180 -18.49 -4.22 5.87
CA LEU A 180 -19.09 -5.01 6.95
C LEU A 180 -18.50 -6.42 7.06
N ARG A 181 -18.33 -7.12 5.93
CA ARG A 181 -17.73 -8.46 5.89
C ARG A 181 -16.30 -8.48 6.40
N HIS A 182 -15.59 -7.37 6.25
CA HIS A 182 -14.23 -7.20 6.74
C HIS A 182 -14.17 -6.55 8.11
N GLY A 183 -15.27 -6.48 8.86
CA GLY A 183 -15.27 -6.06 10.27
C GLY A 183 -15.32 -4.54 10.49
N ALA A 184 -15.70 -3.75 9.47
CA ALA A 184 -16.00 -2.34 9.69
C ALA A 184 -17.17 -2.23 10.68
N ASN A 185 -16.98 -1.44 11.74
CA ASN A 185 -17.99 -1.25 12.77
C ASN A 185 -19.12 -0.33 12.26
N PRO A 186 -20.37 -0.83 12.09
CA PRO A 186 -21.50 -0.01 11.67
C PRO A 186 -22.10 0.85 12.76
N GLU A 187 -21.70 0.65 14.01
CA GLU A 187 -22.22 1.40 15.16
C GLU A 187 -21.30 2.56 15.53
N LEU A 188 -20.23 2.79 14.76
CA LEU A 188 -19.35 3.92 15.02
C LEU A 188 -20.07 5.21 14.62
N GLU A 189 -20.30 6.08 15.59
CA GLU A 189 -20.92 7.39 15.38
C GLU A 189 -19.90 8.40 14.86
N ASP A 190 -20.40 9.33 14.06
CA ASP A 190 -19.67 10.50 13.60
C ASP A 190 -19.72 11.66 14.63
N ILE A 191 -19.14 12.82 14.32
CA ILE A 191 -19.16 13.98 15.25
C ILE A 191 -20.57 14.58 15.44
N HIS A 192 -21.53 14.19 14.62
CA HIS A 192 -22.94 14.55 14.74
C HIS A 192 -23.76 13.48 15.47
N GLY A 193 -23.13 12.39 15.95
CA GLY A 193 -23.80 11.26 16.60
C GLY A 193 -24.56 10.37 15.61
N LEU A 194 -24.24 10.43 14.32
CA LEU A 194 -24.91 9.65 13.27
C LEU A 194 -24.06 8.44 12.92
N THR A 195 -24.73 7.31 12.70
CA THR A 195 -24.09 6.08 12.25
C THR A 195 -24.09 5.99 10.72
N PRO A 196 -23.23 5.13 10.12
CA PRO A 196 -23.32 4.77 8.72
C PRO A 196 -24.72 4.30 8.30
N HIS A 197 -25.44 3.61 9.19
CA HIS A 197 -26.79 3.17 8.90
C HIS A 197 -27.78 4.33 8.74
N ASP A 198 -27.64 5.38 9.55
CA ASP A 198 -28.48 6.58 9.49
C ASP A 198 -28.32 7.31 8.15
N TYR A 199 -27.10 7.41 7.63
CA TYR A 199 -26.84 7.98 6.32
C TYR A 199 -27.49 7.17 5.17
N ARG A 200 -27.55 5.85 5.32
CA ARG A 200 -28.21 4.96 4.35
C ARG A 200 -29.74 5.12 4.35
N ILE A 201 -30.33 5.34 5.53
CA ILE A 201 -31.76 5.63 5.67
C ILE A 201 -32.08 7.00 5.05
N ARG A 202 -31.22 8.00 5.28
CA ARG A 202 -31.39 9.36 4.73
C ARG A 202 -31.20 9.43 3.21
N SER A 203 -30.29 8.64 2.64
CA SER A 203 -30.06 8.60 1.19
C SER A 203 -31.16 7.85 0.43
N THR A 204 -31.73 6.79 1.03
CA THR A 204 -32.88 6.03 0.49
C THR A 204 -34.22 6.74 0.71
N GLY A 205 -34.27 7.69 1.65
CA GLY A 205 -35.44 8.50 1.98
C GLY A 205 -35.65 9.76 1.12
N LYS A 206 -34.92 9.96 0.02
CA LYS A 206 -35.31 11.00 -0.95
C LYS A 206 -36.66 10.60 -1.56
N PRO A 207 -37.75 11.37 -1.35
CA PRO A 207 -38.98 11.14 -2.10
C PRO A 207 -38.65 11.39 -3.58
N GLY A 208 -38.89 10.39 -4.41
CA GLY A 208 -39.01 10.61 -5.84
C GLY A 208 -40.27 11.45 -6.09
N VAL A 209 -40.07 12.75 -6.30
CA VAL A 209 -40.92 13.66 -7.10
C VAL A 209 -40.13 14.90 -7.45
#